data_AF-S2Z0U6-F1
#
_entry.id   AF-S2Z0U6-F1
#
_cell.length_a   1.000
_cell.length_b   1.000
_cell.length_c   1.000
_cell.angle_alpha   90.00
_cell.angle_beta   90.00
_cell.angle_gamma   90.00
#
_symmetry.space_group_name_H-M   'P 1'
#
loop_
_entity.id
_entity.type
_entity.pdbx_description
1 polymer ?
#
loop_
_entity_poly.entity_id
_entity_poly.type
_entity_poly.pdbx_seq_one_letter_code
_entity_poly.pdbx_strand_id
1 'polypeptide(L)' 'MITPEQVEGLKDQLFEVRCAAEDIREAIADGASTDELAPLIDELVTLTREAERLR' A
#
# COMPACT_ATOMS: atom_id res chain seq x y z
N MET A 1 20.41 4.93 13.99
CA MET A 1 20.26 6.25 13.35
C MET A 1 19.72 5.99 11.96
N ILE A 2 18.54 6.52 11.63
CA ILE A 2 17.98 6.36 10.27
C ILE A 2 18.75 7.31 9.35
N THR A 3 19.23 6.81 8.22
CA THR A 3 19.94 7.58 7.19
C THR A 3 18.95 8.32 6.29
N PRO A 4 19.36 9.42 5.63
CA PRO A 4 18.52 10.10 4.64
C PRO A 4 17.98 9.16 3.55
N GLU A 5 18.78 8.19 3.11
CA GLU A 5 18.40 7.18 2.12
C GLU A 5 17.31 6.25 2.65
N GLN A 6 17.40 5.84 3.92
CA GLN A 6 16.34 5.05 4.57
C GLN A 6 15.05 5.84 4.76
N VAL A 7 15.13 7.15 5.03
CA VAL A 7 13.96 8.02 5.09
C VAL A 7 13.29 8.13 3.73
N GLU A 8 14.06 8.28 2.65
CA GLU A 8 13.52 8.38 1.30
C GLU A 8 12.85 7.07 0.86
N GLY A 9 13.52 5.93 1.06
CA GLY A 9 12.92 4.62 0.78
C GLY A 9 11.64 4.37 1.57
N LEU A 10 11.58 4.81 2.82
CA LEU A 10 10.34 4.72 3.62
C LEU A 10 9.22 5.61 3.06
N LYS A 11 9.52 6.80 2.54
CA LYS A 11 8.51 7.66 1.91
C LYS A 11 7.93 7.02 0.66
N ASP A 12 8.77 6.42 -0.18
CA ASP A 12 8.33 5.74 -1.40
C ASP A 12 7.41 4.56 -1.06
N GLN A 13 7.79 3.74 -0.09
CA GLN A 13 6.94 2.63 0.36
C GLN A 13 5.61 3.11 0.96
N LEU A 14 5.61 4.19 1.75
CA LEU A 14 4.37 4.77 2.28
C LEU A 14 3.50 5.39 1.18
N PHE A 15 4.11 5.91 0.11
CA PHE A 15 3.39 6.39 -1.06
C PHE A 15 2.67 5.24 -1.76
N GLU A 16 3.34 4.11 -1.99
CA GLU A 16 2.76 2.91 -2.59
C GLU A 16 1.60 2.35 -1.76
N VAL A 17 1.77 2.25 -0.43
CA VAL A 17 0.69 1.82 0.49
C VAL A 17 -0.53 2.74 0.38
N ARG A 18 -0.34 4.07 0.30
CA ARG A 18 -1.44 5.00 0.13
C ARG A 18 -2.15 4.77 -1.21
N CYS A 19 -1.41 4.63 -2.31
CA CYS A 19 -1.99 4.40 -3.63
C CYS A 19 -2.85 3.12 -3.66
N ALA A 20 -2.35 2.00 -3.14
CA ALA A 20 -3.13 0.77 -3.06
C ALA A 20 -4.43 0.94 -2.22
N ALA A 21 -4.38 1.72 -1.13
CA ALA A 21 -5.57 2.04 -0.35
C ALA A 21 -6.55 2.96 -1.10
N GLU A 22 -6.05 3.89 -1.92
CA GLU A 22 -6.86 4.77 -2.77
C GLU A 22 -7.53 3.98 -3.90
N ASP A 23 -6.84 3.01 -4.48
CA ASP A 23 -7.38 2.11 -5.51
C ASP A 23 -8.52 1.24 -4.96
N ILE A 24 -8.37 0.70 -3.74
CA ILE A 24 -9.47 -0.01 -3.05
C ILE A 24 -10.66 0.91 -2.85
N ARG A 25 -10.43 2.16 -2.43
CA ARG A 25 -11.52 3.12 -2.23
C ARG A 25 -12.27 3.40 -3.54
N GLU A 26 -11.55 3.57 -4.64
CA GLU A 26 -12.16 3.78 -5.97
C GLU A 26 -12.94 2.54 -6.42
N ALA A 27 -12.36 1.35 -6.28
CA ALA A 27 -13.02 0.09 -6.61
C ALA A 27 -14.33 -0.12 -5.82
N ILE A 28 -14.34 0.26 -4.53
CA ILE A 28 -15.57 0.25 -3.72
C ILE A 28 -16.59 1.26 -4.28
N ALA A 29 -16.17 2.46 -4.67
CA ALA A 29 -17.05 3.47 -5.25
C ALA A 29 -17.66 3.02 -6.58
N ASP A 30 -16.91 2.25 -7.37
CA ASP A 30 -17.35 1.64 -8.62
C ASP A 30 -18.22 0.39 -8.44
N GLY A 31 -18.40 -0.07 -7.19
CA GLY A 31 -19.21 -1.25 -6.89
C GLY A 31 -18.54 -2.57 -7.26
N ALA A 32 -17.20 -2.60 -7.23
CA ALA A 32 -16.42 -3.81 -7.46
C ALA A 32 -16.88 -4.95 -6.54
N SER A 33 -16.91 -6.15 -7.09
CA SER A 33 -17.23 -7.37 -6.38
C SER A 33 -16.14 -7.74 -5.37
N THR A 34 -16.46 -8.64 -4.45
CA THR A 34 -15.48 -9.16 -3.49
C THR A 34 -14.29 -9.83 -4.18
N ASP A 35 -14.51 -10.51 -5.30
CA ASP A 35 -13.45 -11.18 -6.07
C ASP A 35 -12.50 -10.17 -6.74
N GLU A 36 -13.00 -8.97 -7.08
CA GLU A 36 -12.19 -7.87 -7.62
C GLU A 36 -11.46 -7.09 -6.52
N LEU A 37 -12.04 -6.96 -5.33
CA LEU A 37 -11.43 -6.29 -4.19
C LEU A 37 -10.35 -7.13 -3.49
N ALA A 38 -10.50 -8.46 -3.48
CA ALA A 38 -9.57 -9.38 -2.84
C ALA A 38 -8.09 -9.15 -3.27
N PRO A 39 -7.75 -9.12 -4.57
CA PRO A 39 -6.36 -8.89 -4.98
C PRO A 39 -5.82 -7.51 -4.58
N LEU A 40 -6.66 -6.47 -4.58
CA LEU A 40 -6.25 -5.11 -4.16
C LEU A 40 -5.92 -5.07 -2.66
N ILE A 41 -6.70 -5.78 -1.85
CA ILE A 41 -6.42 -5.92 -0.40
C ILE A 41 -5.14 -6.72 -0.17
N ASP A 42 -4.92 -7.81 -0.92
CA ASP A 42 -3.71 -8.62 -0.82
C ASP A 42 -2.44 -7.80 -1.19
N GLU A 43 -2.55 -6.96 -2.21
CA GLU A 43 -1.49 -6.01 -2.60
C GLU A 43 -1.23 -4.98 -1.50
N LEU A 44 -2.27 -4.33 -0.97
CA LEU A 44 -2.14 -3.38 0.16
C LEU A 44 -1.44 -4.02 1.36
N VAL A 45 -1.82 -5.25 1.73
CA VAL A 45 -1.20 -5.99 2.84
C VAL A 45 0.26 -6.31 2.54
N THR A 46 0.58 -6.66 1.29
CA THR A 46 1.96 -6.92 0.85
C THR A 46 2.82 -5.67 0.99
N LEU A 47 2.39 -4.54 0.43
CA LEU A 47 3.10 -3.26 0.52
C LEU A 47 3.26 -2.80 1.97
N THR A 48 2.23 -2.97 2.80
CA THR A 48 2.29 -2.63 4.23
C THR A 48 3.36 -3.45 4.95
N ARG A 49 3.44 -4.76 4.70
CA ARG A 49 4.47 -5.64 5.27
C ARG A 49 5.88 -5.26 4.82
N GLU A 50 6.03 -4.78 3.58
CA GLU A 50 7.31 -4.33 3.05
C GLU A 50 7.77 -3.02 3.71
N ALA A 51 6.84 -2.08 3.91
CA ALA A 51 7.09 -0.84 4.63
C ALA A 51 7.46 -1.09 6.10
N GLU A 52 6.88 -2.12 6.74
CA GLU A 52 7.19 -2.50 8.12
C GLU A 52 8.61 -3.05 8.30
N ARG A 53 9.23 -3.64 7.27
CA ARG A 53 10.60 -4.22 7.39
C ARG A 53 11.70 -3.17 7.53
N LEU A 54 11.43 -1.90 7.23
CA LEU A 54 12.40 -0.81 7.41
C LEU A 54 12.39 -0.20 8.83
N ARG A 55 11.50 -0.65 9.73
CA ARG A 55 11.47 -0.25 11.15
C ARG A 55 12.44 -1.06 12.00
#